data_AF-A0A452Y1G7-F1
#
_entry.id   AF-A0A452Y1G7-F1
#
_cell.length_a   1.000
_cell.length_b   1.000
_cell.length_c   1.000
_cell.angle_alpha   90.00
_cell.angle_beta   90.00
_cell.angle_gamma   90.00
#
_symmetry.space_group_name_H-M   'P 1'
#
loop_
_entity.id
_entity.type
_entity.pdbx_description
1 polymer ?
#
loop_
_entity_poly.entity_id
_entity_poly.type
_entity_poly.pdbx_seq_one_letter_code
_entity_poly.pdbx_strand_id
1 'polypeptide(L)'
;ISEIWLVNNTSVDSPVSFVKKYFVEWIMAIMISALYIGLVFGLYVPNWEFTVQTSNSTFSNPSNGVGIKTIQCGLRGSLGPPCNAVGFVDRVLLGESHLYKNPVYKRTKECSINSPDYGRLPPNAPDWCLAPFDPEGLLSTLMAAVSCFVGLHFGHVLIHCKRLIHREWCHGC
;
A
#
# COMPACT_ATOMS: atom_id res chain seq x y z
N ILE A 1 22.67 11.45 5.22
CA ILE A 1 21.56 11.63 6.20
C ILE A 1 20.56 12.53 5.51
N SER A 2 19.30 12.09 5.38
CA SER A 2 18.28 12.78 4.59
C SER A 2 18.05 14.21 5.06
N GLU A 3 17.78 15.13 4.12
CA GLU A 3 17.52 16.54 4.46
C GLU A 3 16.23 16.73 5.29
N ILE A 4 15.36 15.71 5.36
CA ILE A 4 14.21 15.65 6.28
C ILE A 4 14.64 15.87 7.74
N TRP A 5 15.81 15.35 8.13
CA TRP A 5 16.30 15.38 9.51
C TRP A 5 17.51 16.31 9.70
N LEU A 6 18.19 16.70 8.62
CA LEU A 6 19.38 17.56 8.70
C LEU A 6 19.48 18.45 7.46
N VAL A 7 18.97 19.68 7.59
CA VAL A 7 19.04 20.71 6.55
C VAL A 7 20.50 21.12 6.35
N ASN A 8 21.05 20.89 5.17
CA ASN A 8 22.39 21.35 4.80
C ASN A 8 22.30 22.52 3.80
N ASN A 9 22.75 23.71 4.22
CA ASN A 9 22.63 24.97 3.48
C ASN A 9 23.61 25.13 2.31
N THR A 10 24.17 24.03 1.77
CA THR A 10 25.10 24.09 0.64
C THR A 10 24.39 24.52 -0.64
N SER A 11 24.88 25.61 -1.27
CA SER A 11 24.39 26.06 -2.57
C SER A 11 24.73 25.01 -3.62
N VAL A 12 23.72 24.59 -4.36
CA VAL A 12 23.90 23.67 -5.48
C VAL A 12 23.89 24.53 -6.74
N ASP A 13 25.07 24.78 -7.30
CA ASP A 13 25.27 25.64 -8.48
C ASP A 13 25.35 24.83 -9.79
N SER A 14 25.30 23.49 -9.72
CA SER A 14 25.42 22.58 -10.88
C SER A 14 24.58 21.30 -10.74
N PRO A 15 24.05 20.73 -11.85
CA PRO A 15 23.33 19.44 -11.85
C PRO A 15 24.15 18.28 -11.26
N VAL A 16 25.47 18.29 -11.45
CA VAL A 16 26.37 17.24 -10.93
C VAL A 16 26.50 17.33 -9.42
N SER A 17 26.51 18.55 -8.88
CA SER A 17 26.48 18.80 -7.43
C SER A 17 25.14 18.38 -6.82
N PHE A 18 24.04 18.59 -7.55
CA PHE A 18 22.71 18.14 -7.15
C PHE A 18 22.64 16.61 -7.00
N VAL A 19 23.05 15.88 -8.04
CA VAL A 19 23.04 14.40 -8.01
C VAL A 19 23.94 13.87 -6.90
N LYS A 20 25.16 14.44 -6.72
CA LYS A 20 26.04 14.06 -5.61
C LYS A 20 25.41 14.30 -4.24
N LYS A 21 24.68 15.40 -4.06
CA LYS A 21 24.03 15.77 -2.80
C LYS A 21 22.91 14.80 -2.42
N TYR A 22 22.05 14.44 -3.37
CA TYR A 22 20.88 13.58 -3.13
C TYR A 22 21.14 12.09 -3.46
N PHE A 23 22.36 11.70 -3.84
CA PHE A 23 22.70 10.34 -4.25
C PHE A 23 22.28 9.27 -3.23
N VAL A 24 22.51 9.52 -1.94
CA VAL A 24 22.17 8.58 -0.86
C VAL A 24 20.65 8.40 -0.74
N GLU A 25 19.87 9.47 -0.89
CA GLU A 25 18.40 9.40 -0.85
C GLU A 25 17.86 8.59 -2.03
N TRP A 26 18.42 8.78 -3.24
CA TRP A 26 18.09 7.99 -4.42
C TRP A 26 18.41 6.50 -4.22
N ILE A 27 19.57 6.17 -3.65
CA ILE A 27 19.92 4.78 -3.35
C ILE A 27 18.93 4.17 -2.37
N MET A 28 18.56 4.87 -1.30
CA MET A 28 17.55 4.37 -0.35
C MET A 28 16.20 4.16 -1.02
N ALA A 29 15.73 5.10 -1.84
CA ALA A 29 14.46 4.98 -2.56
C ALA A 29 14.46 3.79 -3.54
N ILE A 30 15.54 3.59 -4.29
CA ILE A 30 15.71 2.45 -5.20
C ILE A 30 15.73 1.14 -4.43
N MET A 31 16.46 1.07 -3.31
CA MET A 31 16.55 -0.14 -2.49
C MET A 31 15.19 -0.54 -1.90
N ILE A 32 14.43 0.43 -1.36
CA ILE A 32 13.08 0.17 -0.82
C ILE A 32 12.12 -0.23 -1.95
N SER A 33 12.20 0.41 -3.11
CA SER A 33 11.36 0.09 -4.27
C SER A 33 11.65 -1.32 -4.80
N ALA A 34 12.92 -1.70 -4.91
CA ALA A 34 13.33 -3.04 -5.33
C ALA A 34 12.86 -4.10 -4.33
N LEU A 35 12.97 -3.83 -3.03
CA LEU A 35 12.42 -4.68 -1.99
C LEU A 35 10.90 -4.83 -2.13
N TYR A 36 10.17 -3.73 -2.31
CA TYR A 36 8.71 -3.76 -2.50
C TYR A 36 8.30 -4.59 -3.71
N ILE A 37 8.92 -4.35 -4.89
CA ILE A 37 8.66 -5.12 -6.11
C ILE A 37 9.00 -6.60 -5.90
N GLY A 38 10.14 -6.89 -5.28
CA GLY A 38 10.56 -8.25 -4.95
C GLY A 38 9.57 -8.97 -4.05
N LEU A 39 8.99 -8.29 -3.06
CA LEU A 39 7.96 -8.88 -2.20
C LEU A 39 6.64 -9.07 -2.94
N VAL A 40 6.17 -8.07 -3.70
CA VAL A 40 4.89 -8.12 -4.41
C VAL A 40 4.85 -9.22 -5.46
N PHE A 41 5.91 -9.37 -6.26
CA PHE A 41 5.95 -10.32 -7.37
C PHE A 41 6.67 -11.63 -7.03
N GLY A 42 7.62 -11.58 -6.11
CA GLY A 42 8.44 -12.74 -5.75
C GLY A 42 7.82 -13.64 -4.68
N LEU A 43 6.94 -13.13 -3.81
CA LEU A 43 6.34 -13.95 -2.76
C LEU A 43 5.31 -14.94 -3.31
N TYR A 44 5.43 -16.18 -2.84
CA TYR A 44 4.41 -17.20 -3.04
C TYR A 44 3.32 -17.06 -1.98
N VAL A 45 2.08 -16.94 -2.43
CA VAL A 45 0.92 -16.86 -1.54
C VAL A 45 0.26 -18.23 -1.43
N PRO A 46 0.40 -18.93 -0.29
CA PRO A 46 -0.25 -20.21 -0.08
C PRO A 46 -1.77 -20.04 0.11
N ASN A 47 -2.47 -21.17 0.10
CA ASN A 47 -3.86 -21.23 0.53
C ASN A 47 -3.95 -20.84 2.01
N TRP A 48 -5.02 -20.16 2.38
CA TRP A 48 -5.21 -19.66 3.74
C TRP A 48 -6.67 -19.74 4.16
N GLU A 49 -6.90 -19.75 5.46
CA GLU A 49 -8.22 -19.91 6.05
C GLU A 49 -8.51 -18.73 6.96
N PHE A 50 -9.78 -18.36 7.10
CA PHE A 50 -10.19 -17.33 8.05
C PHE A 50 -11.54 -17.66 8.68
N THR A 51 -11.78 -17.07 9.84
CA THR A 51 -13.01 -17.26 10.59
C THR A 51 -14.04 -16.18 10.24
N VAL A 52 -15.27 -16.61 10.01
CA VAL A 52 -16.42 -15.72 9.79
C VAL A 52 -17.42 -15.93 10.91
N GLN A 53 -17.84 -14.82 11.53
CA GLN A 53 -18.98 -14.83 12.44
C GLN A 53 -20.26 -14.69 11.60
N THR A 54 -20.96 -15.80 11.41
CA THR A 54 -22.25 -15.80 10.73
C THR A 54 -23.33 -15.36 11.72
N SER A 55 -23.78 -14.12 11.62
CA SER A 55 -25.02 -13.70 12.27
C SER A 55 -26.20 -14.08 11.36
N ASN A 56 -26.77 -15.26 11.56
CA ASN A 56 -28.02 -15.63 10.90
C ASN A 56 -29.15 -14.75 11.46
N SER A 57 -29.49 -13.67 10.75
CA SER A 57 -30.59 -12.78 11.10
C SER A 57 -31.97 -13.30 10.64
N THR A 58 -32.17 -14.61 10.59
CA THR A 58 -33.44 -15.25 10.24
C THR A 58 -33.75 -16.39 11.19
N PHE A 59 -34.69 -16.11 12.10
CA PHE A 59 -35.51 -17.02 12.90
C PHE A 59 -34.82 -18.11 13.76
N SER A 60 -35.02 -17.96 15.08
CA SER A 60 -35.01 -19.01 16.13
C SER A 60 -33.73 -19.82 16.35
N ASN A 61 -32.64 -19.14 16.74
CA ASN A 61 -31.66 -19.49 17.80
C ASN A 61 -30.34 -18.77 17.49
N PRO A 62 -29.73 -18.03 18.43
CA PRO A 62 -28.39 -17.50 18.24
C PRO A 62 -27.37 -18.62 18.48
N SER A 63 -27.27 -19.57 17.54
CA SER A 63 -26.06 -20.38 17.46
C SER A 63 -24.98 -19.48 16.88
N ASN A 64 -24.12 -18.95 17.75
CA ASN A 64 -22.88 -18.27 17.39
C ASN A 64 -21.92 -19.27 16.73
N GLY A 65 -22.23 -19.71 15.53
CA GLY A 65 -21.41 -20.61 14.74
C GLY A 65 -20.26 -19.83 14.12
N VAL A 66 -19.03 -20.15 14.54
CA VAL A 66 -17.82 -19.71 13.84
C VAL A 66 -17.67 -20.60 12.61
N GLY A 67 -17.89 -20.05 11.42
CA GLY A 67 -17.63 -20.74 10.16
C GLY A 67 -16.19 -20.51 9.72
N ILE A 68 -15.47 -21.57 9.35
CA ILE A 68 -14.14 -21.47 8.74
C ILE A 68 -14.30 -21.48 7.21
N LYS A 69 -13.65 -20.54 6.53
CA LYS A 69 -13.62 -20.44 5.07
C LYS A 69 -12.19 -20.54 4.58
N THR A 70 -11.97 -21.39 3.58
CA THR A 70 -10.65 -21.63 2.98
C THR A 70 -10.58 -20.98 1.60
N ILE A 71 -9.55 -20.16 1.37
CA ILE A 71 -9.28 -19.50 0.09
C ILE A 71 -8.14 -20.21 -0.63
N GLN A 72 -8.40 -20.57 -1.89
CA GLN A 72 -7.42 -21.19 -2.77
C GLN A 72 -6.67 -20.11 -3.57
N CYS A 73 -5.35 -20.01 -3.37
CA CYS A 73 -4.46 -19.07 -4.03
C CYS A 73 -3.36 -19.79 -4.79
N GLY A 74 -2.37 -20.35 -4.07
CA GLY A 74 -1.32 -21.19 -4.63
C GLY A 74 -0.49 -20.57 -5.76
N LEU A 75 -0.30 -19.25 -5.77
CA LEU A 75 0.28 -18.50 -6.91
C LEU A 75 1.19 -17.33 -6.47
N ARG A 76 1.93 -16.76 -7.42
CA ARG A 76 2.81 -15.57 -7.23
C ARG A 76 2.29 -14.39 -8.05
N GLY A 77 2.58 -13.17 -7.58
CA GLY A 77 2.39 -11.94 -8.37
C GLY A 77 0.95 -11.54 -8.67
N SER A 78 -0.04 -12.07 -7.95
CA SER A 78 -1.41 -11.54 -8.05
C SER A 78 -1.51 -10.19 -7.35
N LEU A 79 -2.08 -9.21 -8.03
CA LEU A 79 -2.31 -7.87 -7.50
C LEU A 79 -3.73 -7.72 -6.90
N GLY A 80 -4.66 -8.58 -7.32
CA GLY A 80 -6.04 -8.55 -6.88
C GLY A 80 -6.28 -9.31 -5.58
N PRO A 81 -7.34 -8.98 -4.83
CA PRO A 81 -7.81 -9.83 -3.75
C PRO A 81 -8.26 -11.19 -4.31
N PRO A 82 -8.23 -12.27 -3.52
CA PRO A 82 -7.72 -12.36 -2.14
C PRO A 82 -6.23 -12.75 -2.03
N CYS A 83 -5.59 -13.06 -3.16
CA CYS A 83 -4.32 -13.76 -3.23
C CYS A 83 -3.11 -12.84 -3.43
N ASN A 84 -3.25 -11.56 -3.07
CA ASN A 84 -2.15 -10.62 -3.18
C ASN A 84 -1.09 -10.81 -2.08
N ALA A 85 0.15 -10.48 -2.43
CA ALA A 85 1.28 -10.59 -1.51
C ALA A 85 1.18 -9.60 -0.34
N VAL A 86 0.59 -8.42 -0.56
CA VAL A 86 0.39 -7.39 0.47
C VAL A 86 -0.42 -7.95 1.64
N GLY A 87 -1.63 -8.44 1.36
CA GLY A 87 -2.49 -9.03 2.38
C GLY A 87 -1.93 -10.32 2.97
N PHE A 88 -1.11 -11.07 2.22
CA PHE A 88 -0.39 -12.23 2.78
C PHE A 88 0.63 -11.82 3.84
N VAL A 89 1.46 -10.81 3.56
CA VAL A 89 2.45 -10.30 4.51
C VAL A 89 1.76 -9.76 5.77
N ASP A 90 0.67 -9.02 5.62
CA ASP A 90 -0.07 -8.47 6.75
C ASP A 90 -0.71 -9.58 7.60
N ARG A 91 -1.29 -10.62 6.98
CA ARG A 91 -1.81 -11.79 7.70
C ARG A 91 -0.73 -12.52 8.51
N VAL A 92 0.47 -12.68 7.94
CA VAL A 92 1.56 -13.43 8.59
C VAL A 92 2.21 -12.62 9.71
N LEU A 93 2.42 -11.31 9.52
CA LEU A 93 3.18 -10.49 10.46
C LEU A 93 2.30 -9.78 11.50
N LEU A 94 1.13 -9.28 11.11
CA LEU A 94 0.20 -8.61 12.02
C LEU A 94 -0.83 -9.59 12.61
N GLY A 95 -1.21 -10.61 11.85
CA GLY A 95 -2.26 -11.55 12.23
C GLY A 95 -3.68 -11.07 11.87
N GLU A 96 -4.63 -11.99 11.88
CA GLU A 96 -6.03 -11.71 11.47
C GLU A 96 -6.76 -10.71 12.37
N SER A 97 -6.38 -10.61 13.65
CA SER A 97 -7.01 -9.70 14.61
C SER A 97 -6.75 -8.22 14.29
N HIS A 98 -5.64 -7.92 13.62
CA HIS A 98 -5.26 -6.56 13.25
C HIS A 98 -5.81 -6.12 11.89
N LEU A 99 -6.28 -7.06 11.07
CA LEU A 99 -6.81 -6.75 9.75
C LEU A 99 -8.19 -6.10 9.82
N TYR A 100 -8.43 -5.13 8.95
CA TYR A 100 -9.69 -4.42 8.91
C TYR A 100 -10.82 -5.34 8.43
N LYS A 101 -11.92 -5.39 9.19
CA LYS A 101 -13.07 -6.27 8.91
C LYS A 101 -14.01 -5.72 7.84
N ASN A 102 -13.92 -4.44 7.50
CA ASN A 102 -14.77 -3.78 6.48
C ASN A 102 -13.96 -3.16 5.33
N PRO A 103 -13.11 -3.95 4.64
CA PRO A 103 -12.20 -3.44 3.63
C PRO A 103 -12.92 -2.83 2.44
N VAL A 104 -12.21 -1.95 1.71
CA VAL A 104 -12.76 -1.17 0.60
C VAL A 104 -13.30 -2.05 -0.52
N TYR A 105 -12.70 -3.22 -0.78
CA TYR A 105 -13.20 -4.13 -1.81
C TYR A 105 -14.62 -4.66 -1.53
N LYS A 106 -15.15 -4.56 -0.30
CA LYS A 106 -16.56 -4.91 -0.05
C LYS A 106 -17.54 -4.02 -0.82
N ARG A 107 -17.08 -2.89 -1.34
CA ARG A 107 -17.85 -1.97 -2.20
C ARG A 107 -17.84 -2.38 -3.68
N THR A 108 -17.06 -3.37 -4.08
CA THR A 108 -16.99 -3.80 -5.48
C THR A 108 -18.26 -4.52 -5.90
N LYS A 109 -18.48 -4.64 -7.21
CA LYS A 109 -19.70 -5.26 -7.78
C LYS A 109 -19.84 -6.73 -7.40
N GLU A 110 -18.73 -7.42 -7.18
CA GLU A 110 -18.69 -8.82 -6.75
C GLU A 110 -19.18 -8.99 -5.30
N CYS A 111 -19.01 -7.96 -4.47
CA CYS A 111 -19.24 -8.02 -3.03
C CYS A 111 -20.40 -7.15 -2.51
N SER A 112 -20.94 -6.23 -3.31
CA SER A 112 -22.05 -5.36 -2.93
C SER A 112 -23.07 -5.17 -4.05
N ILE A 113 -24.35 -5.39 -3.72
CA ILE A 113 -25.47 -5.06 -4.62
C ILE A 113 -25.63 -3.55 -4.87
N ASN A 114 -25.08 -2.70 -3.99
CA ASN A 114 -25.17 -1.24 -4.07
C ASN A 114 -23.87 -0.60 -4.56
N SER A 115 -22.98 -1.38 -5.20
CA SER A 115 -21.69 -0.88 -5.70
C SER A 115 -21.88 0.42 -6.53
N PRO A 116 -21.09 1.48 -6.29
CA PRO A 116 -19.82 1.51 -5.58
C PRO A 116 -19.94 1.72 -4.06
N ASP A 117 -21.12 1.61 -3.47
CA ASP A 117 -21.31 1.74 -2.03
C ASP A 117 -21.42 0.39 -1.33
N TYR A 118 -21.32 0.41 0.00
CA TYR A 118 -21.56 -0.76 0.83
C TYR A 118 -23.02 -1.20 0.69
N GLY A 119 -23.21 -2.51 0.63
CA GLY A 119 -24.51 -3.12 0.45
C GLY A 119 -24.51 -4.54 0.96
N ARG A 120 -25.65 -5.22 0.82
CA ARG A 120 -25.72 -6.65 1.11
C ARG A 120 -24.88 -7.45 0.12
N LEU A 121 -24.37 -8.57 0.60
CA LEU A 121 -23.62 -9.51 -0.21
C LEU A 121 -24.55 -10.09 -1.30
N PRO A 122 -24.16 -10.05 -2.59
CA PRO A 122 -24.91 -10.71 -3.66
C PRO A 122 -25.08 -12.22 -3.40
N PRO A 123 -26.16 -12.85 -3.87
CA PRO A 123 -26.41 -14.28 -3.62
C PRO A 123 -25.34 -15.22 -4.20
N ASN A 124 -24.59 -14.77 -5.21
CA ASN A 124 -23.50 -15.52 -5.85
C ASN A 124 -22.12 -14.89 -5.57
N ALA A 125 -21.97 -14.17 -4.45
CA ALA A 125 -20.71 -13.53 -4.14
C ALA A 125 -19.64 -14.57 -3.75
N PRO A 126 -18.37 -14.33 -4.12
CA PRO A 126 -17.29 -15.21 -3.73
C PRO A 126 -16.98 -15.11 -2.22
N ASP A 127 -16.54 -16.21 -1.62
CA ASP A 127 -16.26 -16.30 -0.17
C ASP A 127 -15.25 -15.24 0.32
N TRP A 128 -14.30 -14.83 -0.54
CA TRP A 128 -13.31 -13.83 -0.18
C TRP A 128 -13.86 -12.43 0.09
N CYS A 129 -15.10 -12.14 -0.32
CA CYS A 129 -15.77 -10.87 0.03
C CYS A 129 -15.92 -10.68 1.54
N LEU A 130 -15.91 -11.77 2.32
CA LEU A 130 -16.00 -11.76 3.78
C LEU A 130 -14.63 -11.69 4.45
N ALA A 131 -13.55 -11.87 3.70
CA ALA A 131 -12.22 -11.92 4.24
C ALA A 131 -11.80 -10.57 4.83
N PRO A 132 -10.96 -10.54 5.86
CA PRO A 132 -10.40 -9.30 6.39
C PRO A 132 -9.18 -8.85 5.57
N PHE A 133 -8.95 -7.55 5.49
CA PHE A 133 -7.84 -6.98 4.72
C PHE A 133 -7.49 -5.57 5.20
N ASP A 134 -6.20 -5.25 5.28
CA ASP A 134 -5.72 -3.94 5.69
C ASP A 134 -5.08 -3.18 4.51
N PRO A 135 -5.69 -2.07 4.05
CA PRO A 135 -5.09 -1.25 3.00
C PRO A 135 -3.86 -0.46 3.46
N GLU A 136 -3.63 -0.33 4.77
CA GLU A 136 -2.52 0.44 5.38
C GLU A 136 -1.44 -0.48 5.99
N GLY A 137 -1.44 -1.75 5.60
CA GLY A 137 -0.50 -2.75 6.09
C GLY A 137 0.97 -2.48 5.73
N LEU A 138 1.87 -3.39 6.12
CA LEU A 138 3.32 -3.17 6.07
C LEU A 138 3.83 -2.81 4.67
N LEU A 139 3.40 -3.54 3.63
CA LEU A 139 3.84 -3.25 2.26
C LEU A 139 3.28 -1.90 1.76
N SER A 140 2.10 -1.49 2.22
CA SER A 140 1.54 -0.19 1.91
C SER A 140 2.38 0.93 2.53
N THR A 141 2.85 0.75 3.78
CA THR A 141 3.78 1.71 4.42
C THR A 141 5.11 1.85 3.69
N LEU A 142 5.65 0.76 3.14
CA LEU A 142 6.87 0.81 2.31
C LEU A 142 6.65 1.65 1.05
N MET A 143 5.50 1.46 0.39
CA MET A 143 5.14 2.25 -0.79
C MET A 143 4.93 3.73 -0.44
N ALA A 144 4.28 4.02 0.69
CA ALA A 144 4.13 5.38 1.20
C ALA A 144 5.49 6.06 1.48
N ALA A 145 6.44 5.31 2.04
CA ALA A 145 7.81 5.81 2.25
C ALA A 145 8.49 6.14 0.91
N VAL A 146 8.36 5.28 -0.11
CA VAL A 146 8.87 5.56 -1.46
C VAL A 146 8.23 6.81 -2.05
N SER A 147 6.91 6.96 -1.97
CA SER A 147 6.20 8.15 -2.44
C SER A 147 6.68 9.42 -1.73
N CYS A 148 6.99 9.34 -0.43
CA CYS A 148 7.57 10.45 0.32
C CYS A 148 8.94 10.88 -0.25
N PHE A 149 9.86 9.93 -0.48
CA PHE A 149 11.17 10.23 -1.09
C PHE A 149 11.02 10.85 -2.49
N VAL A 150 10.12 10.30 -3.32
CA VAL A 150 9.84 10.84 -4.65
C VAL A 150 9.30 12.28 -4.56
N GLY A 151 8.34 12.54 -3.67
CA GLY A 151 7.78 13.87 -3.44
C GLY A 151 8.83 14.89 -2.98
N LEU A 152 9.73 14.49 -2.09
CA LEU A 152 10.86 15.32 -1.66
C LEU A 152 11.79 15.66 -2.82
N HIS A 153 12.14 14.69 -3.67
CA HIS A 153 12.95 14.95 -4.86
C HIS A 153 12.29 15.95 -5.80
N PHE A 154 10.98 15.82 -6.07
CA PHE A 154 10.25 16.82 -6.83
C PHE A 154 10.31 18.20 -6.16
N GLY A 155 10.18 18.29 -4.83
CA GLY A 155 10.37 19.51 -4.07
C GLY A 155 11.75 20.14 -4.26
N HIS A 156 12.82 19.35 -4.16
CA HIS A 156 14.20 19.83 -4.36
C HIS A 156 14.42 20.36 -5.78
N VAL A 157 13.89 19.70 -6.81
CA VAL A 157 13.96 20.16 -8.20
C VAL A 157 13.22 21.49 -8.38
N LEU A 158 12.00 21.62 -7.84
CA LEU A 158 11.22 22.86 -7.93
C LEU A 158 11.92 24.04 -7.27
N ILE A 159 12.50 23.84 -6.09
CA ILE A 159 13.27 24.89 -5.39
C ILE A 159 14.52 25.27 -6.19
N HIS A 160 15.21 24.30 -6.80
CA HIS A 160 16.38 24.57 -7.63
C HIS A 160 16.00 25.37 -8.89
N CYS A 161 14.94 24.99 -9.60
CA CYS A 161 14.41 25.73 -10.75
C CYS A 161 14.01 27.16 -10.37
N LYS A 162 13.31 27.35 -9.24
CA LYS A 162 12.94 28.69 -8.75
C LYS A 162 14.17 29.57 -8.51
N ARG A 163 15.23 29.00 -7.93
CA ARG A 163 16.48 29.74 -7.66
C ARG A 163 17.20 30.14 -8.94
N LEU A 164 17.23 29.26 -9.94
CA LEU A 164 17.82 29.56 -11.25
C LEU A 164 17.07 30.70 -11.96
N ILE A 165 15.74 30.63 -12.02
CA ILE A 165 14.90 31.69 -12.61
C ILE A 165 15.13 33.02 -11.89
N HIS A 166 15.14 33.02 -10.55
CA HIS A 166 15.40 34.24 -9.79
C HIS A 166 16.79 34.84 -10.07
N ARG A 167 17.82 33.99 -10.24
CA ARG A 167 19.18 34.43 -10.57
C ARG A 167 19.27 35.05 -11.98
N GLU A 168 18.59 34.47 -12.97
CA GLU A 168 18.54 35.02 -14.32
C GLU A 168 17.86 36.39 -14.35
N TRP A 169 16.78 36.58 -13.59
CA TRP A 169 16.07 37.86 -13.51
C TRP A 169 16.87 38.95 -12.78
N CYS A 170 17.64 38.62 -11.73
CA CYS A 170 18.45 39.62 -11.01
C CYS A 170 19.77 39.98 -11.71
N HIS A 171 20.31 39.13 -12.60
CA HIS A 171 21.50 39.44 -13.39
C HIS A 171 21.19 40.09 -14.75
N GLY A 172 19.91 40.17 -15.15
CA GLY A 172 19.45 40.82 -16.37
C GLY A 172 18.97 42.27 -16.21
N CYS A 173 19.14 42.88 -15.03
CA CYS A 173 18.89 44.31 -14.76
C CYS A 173 20.22 45.04 -14.48
#